data_AF-A0A9P7ZAE1-F1
#
_entry.id   AF-A0A9P7ZAE1-F1
#
_cell.length_a   1.000
_cell.length_b   1.000
_cell.length_c   1.000
_cell.angle_alpha   90.00
_cell.angle_beta   90.00
_cell.angle_gamma   90.00
#
_symmetry.space_group_name_H-M   'P 1'
#
loop_
_entity.id
_entity.type
_entity.pdbx_description
1 polymer ?
#
loop_
_entity_poly.entity_id
_entity_poly.type
_entity_poly.pdbx_seq_one_letter_code
_entity_poly.pdbx_strand_id
1 'polypeptide(L)'
;IIPSKKLVFTSFFGSFQCARFDLALNWNATESGQRIALAVTKLPASVPVTDKNYSGAIILNTGRPGESGISEMLTAGAGPQTIASSHNGDDKPFDIISFDLRGITNTTPRLKCFPDAFAQQAWLL
;
A
#
# COMPACT_ATOMS: atom_id res chain seq x y z
N ILE A 1 1.78 14.07 2.52
CA ILE A 1 2.17 13.53 1.19
C ILE A 1 1.16 13.99 0.17
N ILE A 2 1.62 14.73 -0.83
CA ILE A 2 0.81 15.22 -1.95
C ILE A 2 0.64 14.07 -2.96
N PRO A 3 -0.59 13.74 -3.38
CA PRO A 3 -0.81 12.74 -4.42
C PRO A 3 -0.11 13.11 -5.74
N SER A 4 0.49 12.12 -6.40
CA SER A 4 1.24 12.31 -7.65
C SER A 4 0.91 11.22 -8.65
N LYS A 5 0.98 11.53 -9.96
CA LYS A 5 0.86 10.55 -11.05
C LYS A 5 2.07 9.59 -11.14
N LYS A 6 3.07 9.78 -10.28
CA LYS A 6 4.21 8.87 -10.11
C LYS A 6 4.32 8.50 -8.64
N LEU A 7 4.79 7.28 -8.36
CA LEU A 7 5.11 6.88 -6.99
C LEU A 7 6.36 7.61 -6.51
N VAL A 8 6.15 8.62 -5.67
CA VAL A 8 7.22 9.34 -4.97
C VAL A 8 7.20 8.88 -3.52
N PHE A 9 8.09 7.93 -3.19
CA PHE A 9 8.21 7.39 -1.85
C PHE A 9 8.98 8.34 -0.95
N THR A 10 8.44 8.58 0.24
CA THR A 10 9.11 9.31 1.33
C THR A 10 9.21 8.42 2.56
N SER A 11 10.19 8.69 3.42
CA SER A 11 10.25 8.07 4.75
C SER A 11 8.97 8.38 5.53
N PHE A 12 8.51 7.41 6.31
CA PHE A 12 7.26 7.48 7.05
C PHE A 12 7.36 6.97 8.49
N PHE A 13 7.63 5.68 8.66
CA PHE A 13 7.65 5.03 9.98
C PHE A 13 8.69 3.91 10.00
N GLY A 14 9.67 3.97 10.90
CA GLY A 14 10.75 2.99 10.95
C GLY A 14 11.46 2.87 9.59
N SER A 15 11.60 1.63 9.10
CA SER A 15 12.16 1.32 7.78
C SER A 15 11.17 1.53 6.62
N PHE A 16 9.89 1.78 6.90
CA PHE A 16 8.86 1.90 5.87
C PHE A 16 8.87 3.26 5.17
N GLN A 17 8.59 3.20 3.88
CA GLN A 17 8.33 4.36 3.03
C GLN A 17 6.87 4.37 2.62
N CYS A 18 6.31 5.54 2.34
CA CYS A 18 4.96 5.62 1.78
C CYS A 18 4.84 6.67 0.67
N ALA A 19 3.80 6.51 -0.14
CA ALA A 19 3.50 7.36 -1.27
C ALA A 19 1.98 7.51 -1.41
N ARG A 20 1.55 8.56 -2.13
CA ARG A 20 0.17 8.70 -2.59
C ARG A 20 0.11 8.72 -4.10
N PHE A 21 -0.51 7.70 -4.67
CA PHE A 21 -0.63 7.55 -6.11
C PHE A 21 -1.97 8.12 -6.58
N ASP A 22 -1.88 9.15 -7.41
CA ASP A 22 -3.03 9.81 -8.01
C ASP A 22 -3.52 8.97 -9.20
N LEU A 23 -4.72 8.40 -9.07
CA LEU A 23 -5.37 7.54 -10.08
C LEU A 23 -6.78 8.04 -10.44
N ALA A 24 -7.25 7.70 -11.63
CA ALA A 24 -8.64 7.96 -12.00
C ALA A 24 -9.54 6.96 -11.24
N LEU A 25 -10.65 7.43 -10.65
CA LEU A 25 -11.63 6.56 -10.00
C LEU A 25 -12.30 5.65 -11.03
N ASN A 26 -12.68 6.24 -12.16
CA ASN A 26 -13.18 5.57 -13.35
C ASN A 26 -12.08 5.50 -14.41
N TRP A 27 -11.63 4.29 -14.72
CA TRP A 27 -10.59 4.05 -15.72
C TRP A 27 -10.99 4.52 -17.14
N ASN A 28 -12.28 4.50 -17.48
CA ASN A 28 -12.76 4.95 -18.79
C ASN A 28 -12.93 6.48 -18.88
N ALA A 29 -12.80 7.21 -17.76
CA ALA A 29 -12.95 8.66 -17.69
C ALA A 29 -11.72 9.29 -17.06
N THR A 30 -10.54 9.02 -17.63
CA THR A 30 -9.23 9.37 -17.07
C THR A 30 -8.96 10.87 -16.94
N GLU A 31 -9.53 11.70 -17.81
CA GLU A 31 -9.26 13.15 -17.87
C GLU A 31 -10.27 14.01 -17.11
N SER A 32 -11.56 13.64 -17.15
CA SER A 32 -12.66 14.42 -16.57
C SER A 32 -13.30 13.78 -15.35
N GLY A 33 -12.86 12.59 -14.96
CA GLY A 33 -13.44 11.82 -13.88
C GLY A 33 -12.91 12.19 -12.50
N GLN A 34 -13.67 11.77 -11.47
CA GLN A 34 -13.22 11.81 -10.09
C GLN A 34 -11.90 11.06 -9.93
N ARG A 35 -11.09 11.51 -8.98
CA ARG A 35 -9.74 10.99 -8.74
C ARG A 35 -9.63 10.37 -7.36
N ILE A 36 -8.76 9.38 -7.25
CA ILE A 36 -8.41 8.72 -6.00
C ILE A 36 -6.94 8.98 -5.69
N ALA A 37 -6.64 9.22 -4.43
CA ALA A 37 -5.27 9.16 -3.92
C ALA A 37 -5.09 7.83 -3.19
N LEU A 38 -4.56 6.85 -3.93
CA LEU A 38 -4.26 5.51 -3.42
C LEU A 38 -3.08 5.61 -2.44
N ALA A 39 -3.27 5.14 -1.22
CA ALA A 39 -2.21 5.09 -0.22
C ALA A 39 -1.38 3.83 -0.42
N VAL A 40 -0.07 4.00 -0.59
CA VAL A 40 0.88 2.91 -0.84
C VAL A 40 1.96 2.96 0.23
N THR A 41 2.32 1.80 0.75
CA THR A 41 3.45 1.60 1.66
C THR A 41 4.46 0.64 1.04
N LYS A 42 5.72 0.82 1.39
CA LYS A 42 6.82 0.00 0.92
C LYS A 42 7.78 -0.28 2.08
N LEU A 43 8.08 -1.55 2.28
CA LEU A 43 9.26 -1.98 3.03
C LEU A 43 10.39 -2.14 2.01
N PRO A 44 11.36 -1.22 1.97
CA PRO A 44 12.40 -1.24 0.96
C PRO A 44 13.28 -2.49 1.09
N ALA A 45 13.82 -2.93 -0.03
CA ALA A 45 14.89 -3.92 -0.08
C ALA A 45 16.13 -3.43 0.69
N SER A 46 17.02 -4.36 1.06
CA SER A 46 18.29 -4.01 1.73
C SER A 46 19.27 -3.26 0.83
N VAL A 47 19.04 -3.23 -0.49
CA VAL A 47 19.83 -2.49 -1.49
C VAL A 47 18.95 -1.56 -2.34
N PRO A 48 19.50 -0.50 -2.95
CA PRO A 48 18.75 0.37 -3.86
C PRO A 48 18.24 -0.36 -5.11
N VAL A 49 17.17 0.14 -5.72
CA VAL A 49 16.60 -0.39 -6.98
C VAL A 49 17.55 -0.34 -8.18
N THR A 50 18.63 0.44 -8.08
CA THR A 50 19.68 0.55 -9.10
C THR A 50 20.81 -0.47 -8.89
N ASP A 51 20.80 -1.20 -7.79
CA ASP A 51 21.80 -2.22 -7.49
C ASP A 51 21.58 -3.45 -8.39
N LYS A 52 22.67 -4.08 -8.84
CA LYS A 52 22.62 -5.27 -9.68
C LYS A 52 21.99 -6.48 -8.96
N ASN A 53 22.07 -6.51 -7.64
CA ASN A 53 21.52 -7.59 -6.81
C ASN A 53 20.05 -7.37 -6.46
N TYR A 54 19.47 -6.19 -6.77
CA TYR A 54 18.05 -5.93 -6.53
C TYR A 54 17.19 -6.98 -7.24
N SER A 55 16.40 -7.71 -6.46
CA SER A 55 15.66 -8.89 -6.94
C SER A 55 14.24 -8.56 -7.41
N GLY A 56 13.77 -7.32 -7.18
CA GLY A 56 12.49 -6.83 -7.65
C GLY A 56 11.55 -6.38 -6.54
N ALA A 57 10.28 -6.19 -6.90
CA ALA A 57 9.23 -5.80 -5.98
C ALA A 57 8.16 -6.90 -5.88
N ILE A 58 7.71 -7.19 -4.67
CA ILE A 58 6.60 -8.10 -4.37
C ILE A 58 5.45 -7.24 -3.87
N ILE A 59 4.31 -7.33 -4.56
CA ILE A 59 3.09 -6.60 -4.17
C ILE A 59 2.20 -7.54 -3.38
N LEU A 60 1.92 -7.17 -2.15
CA LEU A 60 0.99 -7.85 -1.27
C LEU A 60 -0.36 -7.16 -1.29
N ASN A 61 -1.41 -7.95 -1.34
CA ASN A 61 -2.76 -7.53 -1.03
C ASN A 61 -3.32 -8.53 -0.04
N THR A 62 -3.61 -8.08 1.18
CA THR A 62 -4.27 -8.94 2.16
C THR A 62 -5.73 -9.13 1.81
N GLY A 63 -6.20 -10.36 2.05
CA GLY A 63 -7.58 -10.72 1.82
C GLY A 63 -8.54 -10.01 2.78
N ARG A 64 -9.84 -10.18 2.50
CA ARG A 64 -10.99 -9.46 3.09
C ARG A 64 -11.19 -8.03 2.58
N PRO A 65 -12.40 -7.71 2.10
CA PRO A 65 -12.79 -6.32 1.86
C PRO A 65 -12.73 -5.51 3.16
N GLY A 66 -12.19 -4.30 3.09
CA GLY A 66 -12.17 -3.37 4.23
C GLY A 66 -10.89 -3.37 5.06
N GLU A 67 -10.03 -4.39 4.93
CA GLU A 67 -8.76 -4.43 5.65
C GLU A 67 -7.71 -3.50 5.02
N SER A 68 -6.88 -2.90 5.87
CA SER A 68 -5.81 -2.00 5.45
C SER A 68 -4.55 -2.79 5.13
N GLY A 69 -4.18 -2.83 3.85
CA GLY A 69 -2.91 -3.40 3.42
C GLY A 69 -1.71 -2.65 4.02
N ILE A 70 -1.85 -1.36 4.32
CA ILE A 70 -0.83 -0.59 5.04
C ILE A 70 -0.69 -1.09 6.49
N SER A 71 -1.80 -1.26 7.20
CA SER A 71 -1.79 -1.75 8.59
C SER A 71 -1.19 -3.15 8.69
N GLU A 72 -1.55 -4.05 7.77
CA GLU A 72 -0.93 -5.36 7.72
C GLU A 72 0.56 -5.25 7.46
N MET A 73 0.97 -4.46 6.47
CA MET A 73 2.37 -4.32 6.12
C MET A 73 3.23 -3.89 7.31
N LEU A 74 2.73 -2.95 8.11
CA LEU A 74 3.43 -2.48 9.31
C LEU A 74 3.54 -3.57 10.40
N THR A 75 2.61 -4.53 10.41
CA THR A 75 2.53 -5.58 11.43
C THR A 75 3.27 -6.85 11.01
N ALA A 76 3.12 -7.27 9.76
CA ALA A 76 3.54 -8.58 9.26
C ALA A 76 4.44 -8.51 8.01
N GLY A 77 4.68 -7.33 7.42
CA GLY A 77 5.39 -7.19 6.13
C GLY A 77 6.83 -7.70 6.11
N ALA A 78 7.51 -7.74 7.26
CA ALA A 78 8.87 -8.26 7.38
C ALA A 78 8.97 -9.78 7.20
N GLY A 79 7.90 -10.53 7.51
CA GLY A 79 7.83 -11.98 7.34
C GLY A 79 7.96 -12.38 5.86
N PRO A 80 7.07 -11.91 4.98
CA PRO A 80 7.17 -12.13 3.53
C PRO A 80 8.51 -11.68 2.95
N GLN A 81 9.08 -10.56 3.41
CA GLN A 81 10.40 -10.11 2.94
C GLN A 81 11.49 -11.13 3.28
N THR A 82 11.52 -11.60 4.52
CA THR A 82 12.49 -12.61 4.98
C THR A 82 12.37 -13.88 4.14
N ILE A 83 11.15 -14.40 3.95
CA ILE A 83 10.90 -15.62 3.18
C ILE A 83 11.32 -15.45 1.72
N ALA A 84 10.98 -14.33 1.10
CA ALA A 84 11.35 -14.06 -0.29
C ALA A 84 12.86 -13.92 -0.46
N SER A 85 13.53 -13.30 0.52
CA SER A 85 14.97 -13.05 0.48
C SER A 85 15.80 -14.30 0.80
N SER A 86 15.21 -15.32 1.44
CA SER A 86 15.90 -16.53 1.89
C SER A 86 15.88 -17.69 0.86
N HIS A 87 16.34 -17.48 -0.37
CA HIS A 87 16.29 -18.52 -1.41
C HIS A 87 17.66 -19.16 -1.68
N ASN A 88 17.79 -20.47 -1.37
CA ASN A 88 18.97 -21.30 -1.67
C ASN A 88 20.32 -20.76 -1.14
N GLY A 89 20.30 -19.96 -0.07
CA GLY A 89 21.52 -19.40 0.55
C GLY A 89 22.00 -18.09 -0.07
N ASP A 90 21.39 -17.63 -1.16
CA ASP A 90 21.63 -16.31 -1.73
C ASP A 90 20.66 -15.29 -1.10
N ASP A 91 21.18 -14.17 -0.60
CA ASP A 91 20.35 -13.05 -0.14
C ASP A 91 19.75 -12.34 -1.35
N LYS A 92 18.42 -12.44 -1.50
CA LYS A 92 17.68 -11.83 -2.61
C LYS A 92 16.90 -10.61 -2.13
N PRO A 93 17.43 -9.39 -2.30
CA PRO A 93 16.80 -8.21 -1.74
C PRO A 93 15.56 -7.78 -2.55
N PHE A 94 14.38 -7.91 -1.94
CA PHE A 94 13.10 -7.48 -2.51
C PHE A 94 12.51 -6.26 -1.81
N ASP A 95 11.92 -5.36 -2.58
CA ASP A 95 10.94 -4.42 -2.03
C ASP A 95 9.66 -5.22 -1.74
N ILE A 96 9.08 -5.04 -0.56
CA ILE A 96 7.69 -5.46 -0.33
C ILE A 96 6.83 -4.20 -0.44
N ILE A 97 5.75 -4.27 -1.21
CA ILE A 97 4.82 -3.16 -1.43
C ILE A 97 3.41 -3.60 -1.05
N SER A 98 2.67 -2.74 -0.37
CA SER A 98 1.25 -2.95 -0.08
C SER A 98 0.51 -1.63 -0.20
N PHE A 99 -0.82 -1.70 -0.27
CA PHE A 99 -1.66 -0.53 -0.47
C PHE A 99 -3.05 -0.74 0.13
N ASP A 100 -3.68 0.36 0.50
CA ASP A 100 -5.08 0.34 0.89
C ASP A 100 -5.94 0.40 -0.38
N LEU A 101 -6.85 -0.56 -0.56
CA LEU A 101 -7.76 -0.60 -1.70
C LEU A 101 -8.62 0.67 -1.82
N ARG A 102 -9.29 0.85 -2.98
CA ARG A 102 -10.20 1.98 -3.19
C ARG A 102 -11.26 2.06 -2.09
N GLY A 103 -11.43 3.25 -1.52
CA GLY A 103 -12.40 3.48 -0.44
C GLY A 103 -11.98 2.95 0.93
N ILE A 104 -10.82 2.29 1.05
CA ILE A 104 -10.36 1.68 2.30
C ILE A 104 -9.35 2.58 3.02
N THR A 105 -9.55 2.75 4.33
CA THR A 105 -8.61 3.35 5.29
C THR A 105 -7.85 4.58 4.77
N ASN A 106 -6.58 4.48 4.38
CA ASN A 106 -5.77 5.67 4.04
C ASN A 106 -5.96 6.16 2.61
N THR A 107 -6.60 5.37 1.75
CA THR A 107 -6.96 5.76 0.39
C THR A 107 -8.15 6.72 0.42
N THR A 108 -8.09 7.77 -0.39
CA THR A 108 -9.15 8.80 -0.46
C THR A 108 -9.71 8.95 -1.86
N PRO A 109 -11.02 9.25 -2.02
CA PRO A 109 -12.02 9.34 -0.95
C PRO A 109 -12.31 7.99 -0.28
N ARG A 110 -12.67 8.03 1.01
CA ARG A 110 -13.04 6.83 1.80
C ARG A 110 -14.49 6.46 1.52
N LEU A 111 -14.80 5.16 1.54
CA LEU A 111 -16.18 4.70 1.55
C LEU A 111 -16.81 5.07 2.90
N LYS A 112 -17.93 5.79 2.88
CA LYS A 112 -18.67 6.18 4.08
C LYS A 112 -20.15 5.84 3.89
N CYS A 113 -20.60 4.76 4.53
CA CYS A 113 -22.00 4.32 4.49
C CYS A 113 -22.83 4.91 5.62
N PHE A 114 -22.20 5.17 6.78
CA PHE A 114 -22.85 5.66 8.00
C PHE A 114 -22.43 7.10 8.30
N PRO A 115 -23.29 7.90 8.96
CA PRO A 115 -22.95 9.28 9.31
C PRO A 115 -21.75 9.37 10.27
N ASP A 116 -21.60 8.39 11.15
CA ASP A 116 -20.53 8.27 12.12
C ASP A 116 -20.28 6.81 12.54
N ALA A 117 -19.26 6.60 13.39
CA ALA A 117 -18.87 5.29 13.87
C ALA A 117 -19.91 4.67 14.83
N PHE A 118 -20.69 5.48 15.54
CA PHE A 118 -21.71 4.97 16.45
C PHE A 118 -22.87 4.37 15.66
N ALA A 119 -23.35 5.05 14.62
CA ALA A 119 -24.38 4.53 13.71
C ALA A 119 -23.91 3.26 12.99
N GLN A 120 -22.63 3.18 12.60
CA GLN A 120 -22.05 1.95 12.05
C GLN A 120 -22.06 0.82 13.07
N GLN A 121 -21.63 1.08 14.31
CA GLN A 121 -21.61 0.06 15.35
C GLN A 121 -23.03 -0.42 15.70
N ALA A 122 -23.99 0.50 15.78
CA ALA A 122 -25.40 0.18 16.03
C ALA A 122 -26.01 -0.71 14.92
N TRP A 123 -25.53 -0.60 13.68
CA TRP A 123 -25.94 -1.47 12.57
C TRP A 123 -25.35 -2.88 12.63
N LEU A 124 -24.18 -3.04 13.25
CA LEU A 124 -23.47 -4.32 13.36
C LEU A 124 -23.91 -5.15 14.58
N LEU A 125 -24.74 -4.58 15.46
CA LEU A 125 -25.39 -5.24 16.59
C LEU A 125 -26.71 -5.87 16.16
#